data_AF-A0A7W1UDA8-F1
#
_entry.id   AF-A0A7W1UDA8-F1
#
_cell.length_a   1.000
_cell.length_b   1.000
_cell.length_c   1.000
_cell.angle_alpha   90.00
_cell.angle_beta   90.00
_cell.angle_gamma   90.00
#
_symmetry.space_group_name_H-M   'P 1'
#
loop_
_entity.id
_entity.type
_entity.pdbx_description
1 polymer ?
#
loop_
_entity_poly.entity_id
_entity_poly.type
_entity_poly.pdbx_seq_one_letter_code
_entity_poly.pdbx_strand_id
1 'polypeptide(L)' 'MDAVTYTTVRANLASAMDRVCNDHEPLIITRNGEQSVV' A
#
# COMPACT_ATOMS: atom_id res chain seq x y z
N MET A 1 -9.72 -5.62 1.72
CA MET A 1 -8.76 -4.69 2.37
C MET A 1 -7.41 -5.37 2.39
N ASP A 2 -6.53 -4.94 1.50
CA ASP A 2 -5.25 -5.61 1.27
C ASP A 2 -4.14 -4.96 2.10
N ALA A 3 -3.21 -5.78 2.58
CA ALA A 3 -2.02 -5.34 3.29
C ALA A 3 -0.77 -5.69 2.49
N VAL A 4 0.08 -4.70 2.23
CA VAL A 4 1.30 -4.84 1.44
C VAL A 4 2.46 -4.20 2.21
N THR A 5 3.67 -4.78 2.09
CA THR A 5 4.83 -4.22 2.79
C THR A 5 5.25 -2.88 2.20
N TYR A 6 5.80 -2.00 3.02
CA TYR A 6 6.40 -0.74 2.58
C TYR A 6 7.43 -0.94 1.47
N THR A 7 8.25 -1.99 1.54
CA THR A 7 9.26 -2.30 0.50
C THR A 7 8.61 -2.56 -0.85
N THR A 8 7.52 -3.33 -0.89
CA THR A 8 6.77 -3.63 -2.12
C THR A 8 6.11 -2.36 -2.68
N VAL A 9 5.47 -1.55 -1.83
CA VAL A 9 4.85 -0.30 -2.27
C VAL A 9 5.90 0.68 -2.78
N ARG A 10 7.04 0.83 -2.10
CA ARG A 10 8.12 1.73 -2.52
C ARG A 10 8.65 1.37 -3.91
N ALA A 11 8.76 0.07 -4.21
CA ALA A 11 9.21 -0.40 -5.52
C ALA A 11 8.17 -0.21 -6.64
N ASN A 12 6.88 -0.11 -6.30
CA ASN A 12 5.77 -0.11 -7.26
C ASN A 12 4.75 1.02 -6.99
N LEU A 13 5.22 2.17 -6.54
CA LEU A 13 4.35 3.20 -5.96
C LEU A 13 3.28 3.68 -6.96
N ALA A 14 3.66 3.93 -8.21
CA ALA A 14 2.73 4.41 -9.23
C ALA A 14 1.57 3.43 -9.43
N SER A 15 1.85 2.14 -9.68
CA SER A 15 0.83 1.11 -9.86
C SER A 15 -0.03 0.89 -8.61
N ALA A 16 0.56 1.01 -7.42
CA ALA A 16 -0.19 0.94 -6.17
C ALA A 16 -1.19 2.11 -6.03
N MET A 17 -0.79 3.33 -6.41
CA MET A 17 -1.68 4.49 -6.40
C MET A 17 -2.76 4.42 -7.48
N ASP A 18 -2.41 3.95 -8.68
CA ASP A 18 -3.39 3.73 -9.76
C ASP A 18 -4.50 2.77 -9.31
N ARG A 19 -4.13 1.68 -8.62
CA ARG A 19 -5.08 0.72 -8.07
C ARG A 19 -6.02 1.37 -7.05
N VAL A 20 -5.50 2.11 -6.09
CA VAL A 20 -6.32 2.80 -5.07
C VAL A 20 -7.30 3.78 -5.73
N CYS A 21 -6.83 4.54 -6.72
CA CYS A 21 -7.66 5.49 -7.46
C CYS A 21 -8.76 4.81 -8.29
N ASN A 22 -8.44 3.71 -8.97
CA ASN A 22 -9.39 3.03 -9.85
C ASN A 22 -10.41 2.21 -9.05
N ASP A 23 -9.93 1.43 -8.08
CA ASP A 23 -10.75 0.48 -7.32
C ASP A 23 -11.50 1.20 -6.18
N HIS A 24 -11.07 2.41 -5.81
CA HIS A 24 -11.57 3.15 -4.64
C HIS A 24 -11.49 2.36 -3.34
N GLU A 25 -10.51 1.45 -3.26
CA GLU A 25 -10.27 0.62 -2.09
C GLU A 25 -9.01 1.08 -1.33
N PRO A 26 -9.07 1.16 0.01
CA PRO A 26 -7.90 1.50 0.81
C PRO A 26 -6.86 0.37 0.80
N LEU A 27 -5.59 0.75 0.82
CA LEU A 27 -4.44 -0.15 0.88
C LEU A 27 -3.69 0.02 2.20
N ILE A 28 -3.58 -1.04 2.99
CA ILE A 28 -2.78 -1.00 4.22
C ILE A 28 -1.30 -1.23 3.87
N ILE A 29 -0.42 -0.35 4.35
CA ILE A 29 1.02 -0.50 4.20
C ILE A 29 1.64 -0.88 5.53
N THR A 30 2.29 -2.05 5.58
CA THR A 30 2.97 -2.56 6.79
C THR A 30 4.46 -2.22 6.79
N ARG A 31 5.00 -1.94 7.98
CA ARG A 31 6.43 -1.64 8.22
C ARG A 31 6.96 -2.56 9.31
N ASN A 32 8.21 -3.00 9.20
CA ASN A 32 8.75 -4.03 10.07
C ASN A 32 8.86 -3.52 11.53
N GLY A 33 7.99 -4.00 12.41
CA GLY A 33 7.94 -3.60 13.82
C GLY A 33 7.40 -2.19 14.07
N GLU A 34 6.90 -1.50 13.04
CA GLU A 34 6.36 -0.15 13.14
C GLU A 34 4.85 -0.13 12.84
N GLN A 35 4.19 0.97 13.22
CA GLN A 35 2.77 1.15 12.93
C GLN A 35 2.49 1.20 11.43
N SER A 36 1.47 0.45 11.01
CA SER A 36 0.98 0.42 9.63
C SER A 36 0.23 1.71 9.28
N VAL A 37 0.15 2.03 7.98
CA VAL A 37 -0.58 3.20 7.46
C VAL A 37 -1.61 2.81 6.43
N VAL A 38 -2.56 3.70 6.16
CA VAL A 38 -3.62 3.59 5.16
C VAL A 38 -3.59 4.83 4.28
#